data_AF-A0A1M5P797-F1
#
_entry.id   AF-A0A1M5P797-F1
#
_cell.length_a   1.000
_cell.length_b   1.000
_cell.length_c   1.000
_cell.angle_alpha   90.00
_cell.angle_beta   90.00
_cell.angle_gamma   90.00
#
_symmetry.space_group_name_H-M   'P 1'
#
loop_
_entity.id
_entity.type
_entity.pdbx_description
1 polymer ?
#
loop_
_entity_poly.entity_id
_entity_poly.type
_entity_poly.pdbx_seq_one_letter_code
_entity_poly.pdbx_strand_id
1 'polypeptide(L)'
;MKLYLNLSTAGRYGGGLNGNLRYLTDLIQAELSKSGFTSSFNEFWLTLAYPPMYVLPGVVGMEKDFKEFYDKFPYSRLDRRNKKVDITLQAPEFSEHLDKEEQSRYMHKFEIEDKYKNLSEVDLARVLLDKWIQVGQIIDSKTKKDDDFDFEKFQQVLLFIKGGISKQFLEDIHAKQAIAAGNDALSRALKVREDRKSVEKPKDKKIRDLRVYHPGLPEKGLYPYSYQYAEIFLNLLRRNELICPGYHHLYIQVVKTFEEGLRNSISAEDWYTNGISVFDYEAYCRQDESGKGKMVVEAIAAGLNDIAMLDKLDTTVIKKVTEEIRQTGLETELVFNKIESSRHTLRITYLSRSMEEECPIFFQLTDKQTSQSNKIQIGRADNSQIYFWLQKVTLTKDKIKIRSSSSVTANVWLKDKPREMEFRIADMLT
;
A
#
# COMPACT_ATOMS: atom_id res chain seq x y z
N MET A 1 26.46 -10.36 12.60
CA MET A 1 25.28 -11.24 12.48
C MET A 1 24.02 -10.39 12.41
N LYS A 2 23.02 -10.82 11.65
CA LYS A 2 21.69 -10.19 11.57
C LYS A 2 20.64 -11.11 12.20
N LEU A 3 19.78 -10.54 13.04
CA LEU A 3 18.65 -11.22 13.66
C LEU A 3 17.36 -10.73 13.02
N TYR A 4 16.55 -11.65 12.54
CA TYR A 4 15.26 -11.39 11.94
C TYR A 4 14.19 -12.06 12.79
N LEU A 5 13.14 -11.32 13.10
CA LEU A 5 11.94 -11.83 13.75
C LEU A 5 10.79 -11.75 12.75
N ASN A 6 10.26 -12.92 12.41
CA ASN A 6 9.04 -13.05 11.62
C ASN A 6 7.92 -13.52 12.54
N LEU A 7 6.75 -12.95 12.36
CA LEU A 7 5.51 -13.43 12.95
C LEU A 7 4.69 -14.08 11.84
N SER A 8 4.14 -15.27 12.10
CA SER A 8 3.45 -16.08 11.08
C SER A 8 2.09 -16.59 11.55
N THR A 9 1.04 -16.16 10.84
CA THR A 9 -0.32 -16.70 10.91
C THR A 9 -0.73 -17.13 9.50
N ALA A 10 -1.57 -18.17 9.32
CA ALA A 10 -1.98 -18.52 7.95
C ALA A 10 -2.72 -17.34 7.31
N GLY A 11 -2.21 -16.86 6.17
CA GLY A 11 -2.70 -15.64 5.50
C GLY A 11 -2.04 -14.33 5.93
N ARG A 12 -1.09 -14.35 6.88
CA ARG A 12 -0.24 -13.21 7.25
C ARG A 12 1.22 -13.65 7.38
N TYR A 13 2.04 -13.19 6.44
CA TYR A 13 3.49 -13.28 6.52
C TYR A 13 4.06 -11.88 6.65
N GLY A 14 4.93 -11.67 7.64
CA GLY A 14 5.65 -10.40 7.80
C GLY A 14 4.90 -9.40 8.67
N GLY A 15 5.06 -9.54 9.99
CA GLY A 15 4.80 -8.49 10.95
C GLY A 15 5.98 -8.47 11.93
N GLY A 16 6.60 -7.32 12.14
CA GLY A 16 7.51 -7.13 13.27
C GLY A 16 6.72 -6.90 14.56
N LEU A 17 7.40 -6.84 15.70
CA LEU A 17 6.77 -6.34 16.92
C LEU A 17 6.42 -4.85 16.74
N ASN A 18 5.32 -4.43 17.35
CA ASN A 18 4.89 -3.03 17.35
C ASN A 18 5.30 -2.33 18.65
N GLY A 19 5.07 -1.01 18.72
CA GLY A 19 5.33 -0.21 19.93
C GLY A 19 6.80 -0.22 20.34
N ASN A 20 7.05 -0.30 21.65
CA ASN A 20 8.41 -0.22 22.20
C ASN A 20 9.24 -1.48 21.93
N LEU A 21 8.62 -2.57 21.47
CA LEU A 21 9.29 -3.83 21.17
C LEU A 21 9.89 -3.91 19.77
N ARG A 22 9.50 -2.99 18.87
CA ARG A 22 9.89 -2.99 17.44
C ARG A 22 11.38 -3.21 17.19
N TYR A 23 12.21 -2.72 18.11
CA TYR A 23 13.66 -2.63 17.96
C TYR A 23 14.44 -3.58 18.90
N LEU A 24 13.76 -4.54 19.54
CA LEU A 24 14.41 -5.44 20.49
C LEU A 24 15.46 -6.34 19.81
N THR A 25 15.21 -6.81 18.59
CA THR A 25 16.17 -7.63 17.83
C THR A 25 17.45 -6.86 17.49
N ASP A 26 17.33 -5.56 17.22
CA ASP A 26 18.46 -4.69 16.91
C ASP A 26 19.29 -4.40 18.17
N LEU A 27 18.64 -4.26 19.33
CA LEU A 27 19.34 -4.21 20.62
C LEU A 27 20.15 -5.49 20.85
N ILE A 28 19.54 -6.67 20.67
CA ILE A 28 20.24 -7.95 20.85
C ILE A 28 21.45 -8.03 19.90
N GLN A 29 21.28 -7.67 18.62
CA GLN A 29 22.39 -7.63 17.65
C GLN A 29 23.54 -6.71 18.12
N ALA A 30 23.21 -5.52 18.61
CA ALA A 30 24.20 -4.55 19.08
C ALA A 30 24.97 -5.06 20.29
N GLU A 31 24.29 -5.64 21.28
CA GLU A 31 24.95 -6.17 22.48
C GLU A 31 25.78 -7.42 22.18
N LEU A 32 25.30 -8.32 21.32
CA LEU A 32 26.11 -9.46 20.86
C LEU A 32 27.39 -8.99 20.17
N SER A 33 27.30 -7.99 19.29
CA SER A 33 28.45 -7.44 18.57
C SER A 33 29.49 -6.82 19.51
N LYS A 34 29.05 -6.13 20.58
CA LYS A 34 29.96 -5.56 21.60
C LYS A 34 30.59 -6.62 22.50
N SER A 35 29.90 -7.74 22.69
CA SER A 35 30.30 -8.78 23.64
C SER A 35 31.47 -9.65 23.14
N GLY A 36 31.76 -9.61 21.83
CA GLY A 36 32.72 -10.50 21.19
C GLY A 36 32.13 -11.87 20.81
N PHE A 37 30.80 -12.02 20.79
CA PHE A 37 30.12 -13.23 20.35
C PHE A 37 30.54 -13.64 18.93
N THR A 38 30.87 -14.92 18.74
CA THR A 38 31.27 -15.48 17.46
C THR A 38 30.24 -16.47 16.92
N SER A 39 30.05 -16.44 15.59
CA SER A 39 29.26 -17.45 14.89
C SER A 39 29.69 -17.59 13.43
N SER A 40 29.66 -18.83 12.95
CA SER A 40 29.80 -19.21 11.55
C SER A 40 28.59 -18.83 10.69
N PHE A 41 27.46 -18.47 11.31
CA PHE A 41 26.22 -18.07 10.65
C PHE A 41 26.07 -16.53 10.66
N ASN A 42 25.63 -15.99 9.52
CA ASN A 42 25.46 -14.56 9.31
C ASN A 42 24.04 -14.08 9.63
N GLU A 43 23.03 -14.93 9.42
CA GLU A 43 21.61 -14.58 9.52
C GLU A 43 20.83 -15.58 10.35
N PHE A 44 20.02 -15.07 11.28
CA PHE A 44 19.20 -15.87 12.18
C PHE A 44 17.77 -15.41 12.06
N TRP A 45 16.90 -16.32 11.67
CA TRP A 45 15.49 -16.05 11.47
C TRP A 45 14.70 -16.83 12.52
N LEU A 46 14.09 -16.09 13.43
CA LEU A 46 13.10 -16.63 14.36
C LEU A 46 11.72 -16.36 13.80
N THR A 47 10.97 -17.42 13.54
CA THR A 47 9.54 -17.34 13.23
C THR A 47 8.73 -17.72 14.47
N LEU A 48 7.90 -16.81 14.95
CA LEU A 48 6.93 -17.09 16.00
C LEU A 48 5.60 -17.46 15.33
N ALA A 49 5.22 -18.72 15.49
CA ALA A 49 3.97 -19.25 14.98
C ALA A 49 2.88 -19.21 16.05
N TYR A 50 1.69 -18.84 15.62
CA TYR A 50 0.51 -18.78 16.47
C TYR A 50 -0.34 -20.03 16.33
N PRO A 51 -1.16 -20.35 17.34
CA PRO A 51 -2.09 -21.46 17.22
C PRO A 51 -3.03 -21.28 16.02
N PRO A 52 -3.50 -22.37 15.40
CA PRO A 52 -4.38 -22.39 14.22
C PRO A 52 -5.70 -21.65 14.40
N MET A 53 -6.05 -21.28 15.63
CA MET A 53 -7.23 -20.48 15.90
C MET A 53 -7.14 -19.11 15.23
N TYR A 54 -5.95 -18.56 14.92
CA TYR A 54 -5.80 -17.23 14.31
C TYR A 54 -5.81 -17.18 12.78
N VAL A 55 -6.33 -18.21 12.11
CA VAL A 55 -6.46 -18.19 10.63
C VAL A 55 -7.59 -17.23 10.24
N LEU A 56 -7.32 -16.35 9.26
CA LEU A 56 -8.28 -15.34 8.82
C LEU A 56 -9.57 -15.98 8.26
N PRO A 57 -10.76 -15.42 8.56
CA PRO A 57 -12.02 -15.88 7.97
C PRO A 57 -11.95 -15.82 6.44
N GLY A 58 -12.34 -16.91 5.77
CA GLY A 58 -12.33 -17.04 4.30
C GLY A 58 -11.25 -17.97 3.76
N VAL A 59 -10.33 -18.41 4.61
CA VAL A 59 -9.33 -19.44 4.29
C VAL A 59 -9.83 -20.82 4.74
N VAL A 60 -10.98 -21.23 4.19
CA VAL A 60 -11.63 -22.49 4.56
C VAL A 60 -10.74 -23.68 4.16
N GLY A 61 -10.35 -24.50 5.12
CA GLY A 61 -9.61 -25.76 4.90
C GLY A 61 -8.13 -25.76 5.28
N MET A 62 -7.47 -24.60 5.42
CA MET A 62 -6.05 -24.56 5.82
C MET A 62 -5.83 -24.75 7.33
N GLU A 63 -6.86 -24.63 8.16
CA GLU A 63 -6.76 -24.73 9.62
C GLU A 63 -6.26 -26.10 10.08
N LYS A 64 -6.75 -27.17 9.45
CA LYS A 64 -6.34 -28.55 9.79
C LYS A 64 -4.89 -28.80 9.43
N ASP A 65 -4.50 -28.47 8.20
CA ASP A 65 -3.12 -28.63 7.71
C ASP A 65 -2.15 -27.75 8.50
N PHE A 66 -2.54 -26.52 8.83
CA PHE A 66 -1.75 -25.61 9.66
C PHE A 66 -1.65 -26.11 11.10
N LYS A 67 -2.71 -26.67 11.69
CA LYS A 67 -2.65 -27.30 13.02
C LYS A 67 -1.67 -28.48 13.04
N GLU A 68 -1.76 -29.37 12.07
CA GLU A 68 -0.83 -30.51 11.94
C GLU A 68 0.63 -30.07 11.79
N PHE A 69 0.88 -28.93 11.15
CA PHE A 69 2.22 -28.33 11.07
C PHE A 69 2.63 -27.64 12.37
N TYR A 70 1.72 -26.89 12.99
CA TYR A 70 1.94 -26.16 14.25
C TYR A 70 2.32 -27.09 15.40
N ASP A 71 1.64 -28.23 15.49
CA ASP A 71 1.87 -29.24 16.54
C ASP A 71 3.26 -29.94 16.38
N LYS A 72 3.98 -29.72 15.27
CA LYS A 72 5.32 -30.27 15.01
C LYS A 72 6.48 -29.33 15.38
N PHE A 73 6.20 -28.11 15.83
CA PHE A 73 7.24 -27.18 16.25
C PHE A 73 7.90 -27.61 17.58
N PRO A 74 9.21 -27.33 17.80
CA PRO A 74 10.05 -26.41 17.03
C PRO A 74 10.55 -27.00 15.70
N TYR A 75 10.41 -26.23 14.62
CA TYR A 75 11.08 -26.51 13.35
C TYR A 75 12.42 -25.77 13.31
N SER A 76 13.46 -26.37 12.73
CA SER A 76 14.77 -25.73 12.66
C SER A 76 15.60 -26.23 11.48
N ARG A 77 16.24 -25.30 10.78
CA ARG A 77 17.11 -25.51 9.63
C ARG A 77 18.38 -24.67 9.77
N LEU A 78 19.54 -25.31 9.72
CA LEU A 78 20.86 -24.68 9.68
C LEU A 78 21.45 -24.83 8.27
N ASP A 79 21.29 -23.78 7.45
CA ASP A 79 21.82 -23.70 6.09
C ASP A 79 23.27 -23.19 6.11
N ARG A 80 24.21 -24.12 6.22
CA ARG A 80 25.65 -23.83 6.27
C ARG A 80 26.19 -23.22 4.99
N ARG A 81 25.61 -23.56 3.83
CA ARG A 81 26.04 -23.04 2.53
C ARG A 81 25.80 -21.53 2.45
N ASN A 82 24.62 -21.11 2.90
CA ASN A 82 24.21 -19.70 2.89
C ASN A 82 24.49 -18.99 4.23
N LYS A 83 25.12 -19.69 5.20
CA LYS A 83 25.38 -19.20 6.55
C LYS A 83 24.11 -18.64 7.22
N LYS A 84 23.00 -19.36 7.11
CA LYS A 84 21.68 -18.94 7.59
C LYS A 84 21.05 -19.97 8.51
N VAL A 85 20.38 -19.49 9.55
CA VAL A 85 19.58 -20.29 10.48
C VAL A 85 18.12 -19.86 10.40
N ASP A 86 17.21 -20.81 10.25
CA ASP A 86 15.77 -20.61 10.32
C ASP A 86 15.19 -21.50 11.42
N ILE A 87 14.54 -20.89 12.43
CA ILE A 87 13.88 -21.59 13.53
C ILE A 87 12.45 -21.09 13.66
N THR A 88 11.50 -22.00 13.79
CA THR A 88 10.09 -21.69 14.04
C THR A 88 9.67 -22.26 15.38
N LEU A 89 9.13 -21.41 16.26
CA LEU A 89 8.65 -21.75 17.59
C LEU A 89 7.16 -21.46 17.74
N GLN A 90 6.47 -22.20 18.61
CA GLN A 90 5.13 -21.85 19.07
C GLN A 90 5.19 -20.61 19.97
N ALA A 91 4.23 -19.70 19.80
CA ALA A 91 4.21 -18.41 20.46
C ALA A 91 2.79 -17.89 20.78
N PRO A 92 1.95 -18.67 21.52
CA PRO A 92 0.60 -18.25 21.88
C PRO A 92 0.56 -16.91 22.63
N GLU A 93 1.60 -16.58 23.39
CA GLU A 93 1.73 -15.34 24.17
C GLU A 93 1.80 -14.05 23.34
N PHE A 94 2.15 -14.11 22.05
CA PHE A 94 2.22 -12.91 21.19
C PHE A 94 0.90 -12.65 20.44
N SER A 95 -0.06 -13.56 20.56
CA SER A 95 -1.30 -13.54 19.76
C SER A 95 -2.20 -12.34 20.07
N GLU A 96 -2.21 -11.85 21.31
CA GLU A 96 -3.00 -10.69 21.75
C GLU A 96 -2.36 -9.33 21.43
N HIS A 97 -1.18 -9.29 20.82
CA HIS A 97 -0.48 -8.04 20.51
C HIS A 97 -0.40 -7.73 19.01
N LEU A 98 -0.92 -8.62 18.18
CA LEU A 98 -1.10 -8.38 16.76
C LEU A 98 -2.44 -7.66 16.56
N ASP A 99 -2.38 -6.34 16.56
CA ASP A 99 -3.50 -5.44 16.23
C ASP A 99 -4.70 -5.54 17.20
N LYS A 100 -4.65 -4.75 18.27
CA LYS A 100 -5.75 -4.64 19.26
C LYS A 100 -7.07 -4.22 18.61
N GLU A 101 -7.02 -3.44 17.54
CA GLU A 101 -8.21 -2.96 16.85
C GLU A 101 -8.88 -4.10 16.09
N GLU A 102 -8.10 -4.91 15.36
CA GLU A 102 -8.62 -6.12 14.70
C GLU A 102 -9.02 -7.21 15.68
N GLN A 103 -8.30 -7.39 16.79
CA GLN A 103 -8.67 -8.38 17.80
C GLN A 103 -10.04 -8.12 18.37
N SER A 104 -10.43 -6.87 18.61
CA SER A 104 -11.79 -6.54 19.05
C SER A 104 -12.85 -7.07 18.09
N ARG A 105 -12.57 -7.07 16.77
CA ARG A 105 -13.47 -7.58 15.72
C ARG A 105 -13.60 -9.11 15.75
N TYR A 106 -12.62 -9.82 16.29
CA TYR A 106 -12.57 -11.29 16.29
C TYR A 106 -12.50 -11.93 17.69
N MET A 107 -12.58 -11.14 18.76
CA MET A 107 -12.44 -11.58 20.15
C MET A 107 -13.44 -12.67 20.54
N HIS A 108 -14.61 -12.68 19.91
CA HIS A 108 -15.65 -13.70 20.13
C HIS A 108 -15.35 -15.05 19.45
N LYS A 109 -14.27 -15.15 18.65
CA LYS A 109 -13.92 -16.37 17.90
C LYS A 109 -12.71 -17.10 18.44
N PHE A 110 -11.96 -16.52 19.38
CA PHE A 110 -10.70 -17.06 19.87
C PHE A 110 -10.63 -17.04 21.39
N GLU A 111 -10.17 -18.14 21.99
CA GLU A 111 -9.89 -18.21 23.42
C GLU A 111 -8.38 -18.24 23.64
N ILE A 112 -7.85 -17.19 24.29
CA ILE A 112 -6.46 -17.13 24.73
C ILE A 112 -6.39 -17.73 26.13
N GLU A 113 -5.40 -18.59 26.39
CA GLU A 113 -5.16 -19.08 27.75
C GLU A 113 -4.92 -17.88 28.67
N ASP A 114 -5.56 -17.83 29.85
CA ASP A 114 -5.57 -16.64 30.69
C ASP A 114 -4.18 -16.10 31.07
N LYS A 115 -3.18 -16.99 31.18
CA LYS A 115 -1.77 -16.60 31.44
C LYS A 115 -1.11 -15.80 30.32
N TYR A 116 -1.71 -15.80 29.13
CA TYR A 116 -1.26 -15.07 27.94
C TYR A 116 -2.19 -13.90 27.61
N LYS A 117 -3.07 -13.52 28.54
CA LYS A 117 -3.92 -12.33 28.43
C LYS A 117 -3.29 -11.15 29.16
N ASN A 118 -3.39 -9.98 28.56
CA ASN A 118 -2.97 -8.67 29.06
C ASN A 118 -1.49 -8.61 29.47
N LEU A 119 -0.60 -9.30 28.75
CA LEU A 119 0.83 -9.22 28.99
C LEU A 119 1.32 -7.79 28.75
N SER A 120 2.15 -7.29 29.67
CA SER A 120 2.81 -6.00 29.47
C SER A 120 3.88 -6.12 28.38
N GLU A 121 4.25 -5.01 27.72
CA GLU A 121 5.38 -5.02 26.78
C GLU A 121 6.68 -5.53 27.45
N VAL A 122 6.87 -5.26 28.74
CA VAL A 122 8.02 -5.75 29.51
C VAL A 122 8.01 -7.27 29.62
N ASP A 123 6.86 -7.87 29.92
CA ASP A 123 6.74 -9.33 30.05
C ASP A 123 6.91 -10.01 28.69
N LEU A 124 6.31 -9.46 27.63
CA LEU A 124 6.53 -9.95 26.27
C LEU A 124 7.99 -9.87 25.85
N ALA A 125 8.69 -8.78 26.18
CA ALA A 125 10.11 -8.65 25.86
C ALA A 125 10.92 -9.74 26.56
N ARG A 126 10.60 -10.04 27.82
CA ARG A 126 11.23 -11.14 28.58
C ARG A 126 10.93 -12.49 27.95
N VAL A 127 9.68 -12.75 27.56
CA VAL A 127 9.32 -14.00 26.86
C VAL A 127 10.05 -14.10 25.52
N LEU A 128 10.16 -13.00 24.76
CA LEU A 128 10.89 -12.99 23.50
C LEU A 128 12.38 -13.32 23.69
N LEU A 129 13.01 -12.77 24.74
CA LEU A 129 14.38 -13.11 25.08
C LEU A 129 14.51 -14.59 25.44
N ASP A 130 13.53 -15.17 26.14
CA ASP A 130 13.50 -16.61 26.41
C ASP A 130 13.37 -17.43 25.13
N LYS A 131 12.57 -16.99 24.15
CA LYS A 131 12.50 -17.62 22.82
C LYS A 131 13.84 -17.55 22.08
N TRP A 132 14.55 -16.42 22.16
CA TRP A 132 15.89 -16.31 21.58
C TRP A 132 16.90 -17.21 22.30
N ILE A 133 16.84 -17.35 23.62
CA ILE A 133 17.67 -18.32 24.36
C ILE A 133 17.37 -19.75 23.89
N GLN A 134 16.09 -20.11 23.74
CA GLN A 134 15.66 -21.40 23.21
C GLN A 134 16.17 -21.62 21.78
N VAL A 135 16.15 -20.59 20.93
CA VAL A 135 16.77 -20.61 19.59
C VAL A 135 18.26 -20.94 19.70
N GLY A 136 19.00 -20.26 20.59
CA GLY A 136 20.42 -20.52 20.80
C GLY A 136 20.69 -21.98 21.19
N GLN A 137 19.90 -22.55 22.10
CA GLN A 137 20.02 -23.95 22.51
C GLN A 137 19.78 -24.93 21.34
N ILE A 138 18.78 -24.65 20.50
CA ILE A 138 18.49 -25.46 19.32
C ILE A 138 19.66 -25.40 18.33
N ILE A 139 20.25 -24.22 18.12
CA ILE A 139 21.41 -24.06 17.24
C ILE A 139 22.59 -24.84 17.79
N ASP A 140 22.93 -24.62 19.05
CA ASP A 140 24.05 -25.26 19.75
C ASP A 140 23.98 -26.78 19.63
N SER A 141 22.81 -27.37 19.93
CA SER A 141 22.58 -28.82 19.81
C SER A 141 22.72 -29.40 18.39
N LYS A 142 22.71 -28.53 17.36
CA LYS A 142 22.78 -28.90 15.94
C LYS A 142 24.07 -28.42 15.26
N THR A 143 24.98 -27.80 16.00
CA THR A 143 26.30 -27.44 15.50
C THR A 143 27.10 -28.69 15.17
N LYS A 144 27.95 -28.60 14.14
CA LYS A 144 28.93 -29.61 13.77
C LYS A 144 30.31 -29.14 14.20
N LYS A 145 31.30 -30.04 14.16
CA LYS A 145 32.69 -29.77 14.54
C LYS A 145 33.30 -28.51 13.90
N ASP A 146 32.90 -28.17 12.69
CA ASP A 146 33.42 -27.01 11.94
C ASP A 146 32.50 -25.77 12.03
N ASP A 147 31.36 -25.88 12.70
CA ASP A 147 30.50 -24.73 12.98
C ASP A 147 31.04 -24.00 14.21
N ASP A 148 31.06 -22.66 14.14
CA ASP A 148 31.33 -21.78 15.28
C ASP A 148 29.99 -21.19 15.75
N PHE A 149 29.71 -21.27 17.06
CA PHE A 149 28.56 -20.64 17.71
C PHE A 149 28.80 -20.61 19.22
N ASP A 150 29.13 -19.43 19.76
CA ASP A 150 29.37 -19.25 21.19
C ASP A 150 28.03 -19.13 21.96
N PHE A 151 27.42 -20.28 22.26
CA PHE A 151 26.12 -20.32 22.94
C PHE A 151 26.18 -19.71 24.34
N GLU A 152 27.27 -19.93 25.09
CA GLU A 152 27.42 -19.36 26.44
C GLU A 152 27.39 -17.84 26.40
N LYS A 153 28.14 -17.23 25.49
CA LYS A 153 28.13 -15.77 25.32
C LYS A 153 26.80 -15.25 24.82
N PHE A 154 26.20 -15.96 23.86
CA PHE A 154 24.88 -15.62 23.35
C PHE A 154 23.83 -15.60 24.47
N GLN A 155 23.81 -16.63 25.31
CA GLN A 155 22.91 -16.74 26.46
C GLN A 155 23.20 -15.65 27.50
N GLN A 156 24.46 -15.39 27.84
CA GLN A 156 24.85 -14.36 28.79
C GLN A 156 24.34 -12.97 28.36
N VAL A 157 24.48 -12.61 27.09
CA VAL A 157 23.98 -11.34 26.56
C VAL A 157 22.46 -11.25 26.67
N LEU A 158 21.74 -12.31 26.30
CA LEU A 158 20.27 -12.31 26.40
C LEU A 158 19.78 -12.23 27.84
N LEU A 159 20.42 -12.92 28.78
CA LEU A 159 20.11 -12.84 30.21
C LEU A 159 20.43 -11.46 30.79
N PHE A 160 21.54 -10.85 30.37
CA PHE A 160 21.89 -9.48 30.76
C PHE A 160 20.82 -8.49 30.31
N ILE A 161 20.41 -8.54 29.03
CA ILE A 161 19.32 -7.70 28.52
C ILE A 161 18.05 -7.97 29.32
N LYS A 162 17.69 -9.25 29.53
CA LYS A 162 16.47 -9.68 30.24
C LYS A 162 16.39 -9.08 31.65
N GLY A 163 17.51 -9.09 32.37
CA GLY A 163 17.61 -8.53 33.73
C GLY A 163 17.46 -7.01 33.77
N GLY A 164 17.84 -6.32 32.69
CA GLY A 164 17.73 -4.85 32.56
C GLY A 164 16.41 -4.34 31.97
N ILE A 165 15.53 -5.22 31.47
CA ILE A 165 14.27 -4.78 30.86
C ILE A 165 13.35 -4.15 31.91
N SER A 166 13.01 -2.90 31.63
CA SER A 166 11.97 -2.12 32.28
C SER A 166 11.18 -1.34 31.21
N LYS A 167 10.04 -0.77 31.59
CA LYS A 167 9.25 0.08 30.69
C LYS A 167 10.08 1.24 30.14
N GLN A 168 10.74 1.99 31.02
CA GLN A 168 11.60 3.12 30.64
C GLN A 168 12.72 2.70 29.69
N PHE A 169 13.36 1.55 29.96
CA PHE A 169 14.42 1.02 29.10
C PHE A 169 13.93 0.75 27.67
N LEU A 170 12.74 0.13 27.52
CA LEU A 170 12.15 -0.13 26.21
C LEU A 170 11.78 1.16 25.47
N GLU A 171 11.23 2.14 26.18
CA GLU A 171 10.90 3.46 25.62
C GLU A 171 12.16 4.21 25.14
N ASP A 172 13.23 4.22 25.94
CA ASP A 172 14.50 4.87 25.59
C ASP A 172 15.15 4.23 24.36
N ILE A 173 15.17 2.90 24.31
CA ILE A 173 15.67 2.16 23.13
C ILE A 173 14.82 2.47 21.91
N HIS A 174 13.49 2.43 22.06
CA HIS A 174 12.59 2.71 20.97
C HIS A 174 12.83 4.12 20.41
N ALA A 175 12.90 5.14 21.27
CA ALA A 175 13.16 6.51 20.85
C ALA A 175 14.48 6.65 20.10
N LYS A 176 15.58 6.11 20.67
CA LYS A 176 16.91 6.19 20.06
C LYS A 176 16.97 5.49 18.70
N GLN A 177 16.40 4.29 18.60
CA GLN A 177 16.44 3.52 17.36
C GLN A 177 15.45 4.03 16.32
N ALA A 178 14.30 4.57 16.73
CA ALA A 178 13.37 5.23 15.82
C ALA A 178 14.02 6.44 15.14
N ILE A 179 14.79 7.25 15.89
CA ILE A 179 15.56 8.37 15.32
C ILE A 179 16.59 7.84 14.31
N ALA A 180 17.37 6.82 14.69
CA ALA A 180 18.39 6.24 13.80
C ALA A 180 17.79 5.66 12.51
N ALA A 181 16.70 4.88 12.62
CA ALA A 181 15.97 4.33 11.49
C ALA A 181 15.36 5.43 10.61
N GLY A 182 14.82 6.49 11.23
CA GLY A 182 14.29 7.65 10.52
C GLY A 182 15.36 8.42 9.74
N ASN A 183 16.57 8.52 10.28
CA ASN A 183 17.72 9.15 9.62
C ASN A 183 18.27 8.28 8.48
N ASP A 184 18.35 6.97 8.66
CA ASP A 184 18.76 6.04 7.59
C ASP A 184 17.75 6.07 6.43
N ALA A 185 16.45 5.99 6.72
CA ALA A 185 15.40 6.12 5.71
C ALA A 185 15.50 7.44 4.94
N LEU A 186 15.72 8.55 5.65
CA LEU A 186 15.91 9.86 5.02
C LEU A 186 17.15 9.89 4.11
N SER A 187 18.28 9.38 4.59
CA SER A 187 19.53 9.30 3.80
C SER A 187 19.34 8.47 2.53
N ARG A 188 18.69 7.30 2.63
CA ARG A 188 18.37 6.46 1.47
C ARG A 188 17.44 7.16 0.48
N ALA A 189 16.39 7.83 0.97
CA ALA A 189 15.46 8.56 0.11
C ALA A 189 16.16 9.69 -0.66
N LEU A 190 17.03 10.45 0.01
CA LEU A 190 17.84 11.48 -0.63
C LEU A 190 18.76 10.90 -1.72
N LYS A 191 19.48 9.81 -1.39
CA LYS A 191 20.36 9.14 -2.36
C LYS A 191 19.58 8.69 -3.60
N VAL A 192 18.46 8.01 -3.43
CA VAL A 192 17.60 7.55 -4.55
C VAL A 192 17.16 8.71 -5.43
N ARG A 193 16.83 9.87 -4.84
CA ARG A 193 16.42 11.05 -5.60
C ARG A 193 17.57 11.67 -6.38
N GLU A 194 18.76 11.75 -5.80
CA GLU A 194 19.96 12.22 -6.52
C GLU A 194 20.34 11.28 -7.67
N ASP A 195 20.28 9.96 -7.43
CA ASP A 195 20.52 8.95 -8.46
C ASP A 195 19.53 9.15 -9.63
N ARG A 196 18.24 9.37 -9.36
CA ARG A 196 17.23 9.65 -10.38
C ARG A 196 17.52 10.91 -11.19
N LYS A 197 17.90 12.01 -10.55
CA LYS A 197 18.27 13.25 -11.25
C LYS A 197 19.45 13.05 -12.21
N SER A 198 20.41 12.22 -11.80
CA SER A 198 21.64 11.99 -12.55
C SER A 198 21.46 11.06 -13.76
N VAL A 199 20.46 10.18 -13.74
CA VAL A 199 20.25 9.14 -14.75
C VAL A 199 19.10 9.51 -15.68
N GLU A 200 19.35 9.49 -16.99
CA GLU A 200 18.30 9.61 -17.99
C GLU A 200 17.80 8.24 -18.42
N LYS A 201 16.60 7.88 -17.95
CA LYS A 201 15.94 6.63 -18.32
C LYS A 201 15.05 6.82 -19.56
N PRO A 202 14.98 5.84 -20.47
CA PRO A 202 14.04 5.88 -21.58
C PRO A 202 12.60 5.96 -21.09
N LYS A 203 11.80 6.87 -21.68
CA LYS A 203 10.36 7.01 -21.39
C LYS A 203 9.59 6.02 -22.26
N ASP A 204 9.20 4.88 -21.68
CA ASP A 204 8.66 3.73 -22.42
C ASP A 204 7.30 3.23 -21.89
N LYS A 205 6.79 3.79 -20.78
CA LYS A 205 5.55 3.33 -20.15
C LYS A 205 4.45 4.38 -20.19
N LYS A 206 3.25 3.98 -20.62
CA LYS A 206 2.04 4.77 -20.41
C LYS A 206 1.61 4.70 -18.94
N ILE A 207 1.13 5.82 -18.41
CA ILE A 207 0.58 5.88 -17.06
C ILE A 207 -0.61 4.92 -16.97
N ARG A 208 -0.66 4.13 -15.89
CA ARG A 208 -1.74 3.19 -15.57
C ARG A 208 -2.61 3.68 -14.42
N ASP A 209 -2.02 4.39 -13.48
CA ASP A 209 -2.68 4.79 -12.25
C ASP A 209 -2.05 6.08 -11.70
N LEU A 210 -2.86 6.86 -11.00
CA LEU A 210 -2.44 8.01 -10.22
C LEU A 210 -3.18 8.00 -8.89
N ARG A 211 -2.45 8.02 -7.78
CA ARG A 211 -3.05 8.03 -6.44
C ARG A 211 -2.47 9.12 -5.57
N VAL A 212 -3.30 9.60 -4.64
CA VAL A 212 -2.91 10.55 -3.62
C VAL A 212 -2.94 9.84 -2.27
N TYR A 213 -1.80 9.82 -1.61
CA TYR A 213 -1.64 9.35 -0.24
C TYR A 213 -1.36 10.55 0.64
N HIS A 214 -1.92 10.55 1.85
CA HIS A 214 -1.74 11.65 2.79
C HIS A 214 -1.32 11.13 4.17
N PRO A 215 -0.13 10.48 4.27
CA PRO A 215 0.37 10.00 5.54
C PRO A 215 0.52 11.17 6.52
N GLY A 216 0.12 10.95 7.77
CA GLY A 216 0.17 12.00 8.82
C GLY A 216 -1.00 13.00 8.81
N LEU A 217 -1.94 12.90 7.86
CA LEU A 217 -3.22 13.61 7.88
C LEU A 217 -4.34 12.71 8.44
N PRO A 218 -5.45 13.27 8.95
CA PRO A 218 -6.60 12.49 9.41
C PRO A 218 -7.14 11.54 8.33
N GLU A 219 -7.79 10.46 8.76
CA GLU A 219 -8.47 9.54 7.85
C GLU A 219 -9.47 10.32 6.98
N LYS A 220 -9.44 10.05 5.65
CA LYS A 220 -10.23 10.79 4.65
C LYS A 220 -9.99 12.32 4.64
N GLY A 221 -8.87 12.81 5.19
CA GLY A 221 -8.62 14.25 5.33
C GLY A 221 -8.67 15.05 4.02
N LEU A 222 -8.30 14.44 2.89
CA LEU A 222 -8.39 15.07 1.55
C LEU A 222 -9.51 14.48 0.68
N TYR A 223 -10.32 13.58 1.21
CA TYR A 223 -11.49 13.04 0.52
C TYR A 223 -12.63 14.09 0.54
N PRO A 224 -13.43 14.25 -0.53
CA PRO A 224 -13.43 13.46 -1.78
C PRO A 224 -12.50 13.98 -2.87
N TYR A 225 -11.96 15.19 -2.72
CA TYR A 225 -11.23 15.89 -3.78
C TYR A 225 -9.99 15.14 -4.28
N SER A 226 -9.23 14.52 -3.37
CA SER A 226 -8.05 13.74 -3.73
C SER A 226 -8.39 12.57 -4.67
N TYR A 227 -9.51 11.89 -4.43
CA TYR A 227 -10.02 10.82 -5.30
C TYR A 227 -10.52 11.38 -6.64
N GLN A 228 -11.34 12.43 -6.60
CA GLN A 228 -11.96 13.02 -7.78
C GLN A 228 -10.91 13.60 -8.74
N TYR A 229 -9.99 14.43 -8.24
CA TYR A 229 -8.97 15.07 -9.05
C TYR A 229 -7.88 14.10 -9.48
N ALA A 230 -7.56 13.05 -8.71
CA ALA A 230 -6.62 12.03 -9.18
C ALA A 230 -7.09 11.37 -10.48
N GLU A 231 -8.39 11.03 -10.56
CA GLU A 231 -9.00 10.47 -11.78
C GLU A 231 -8.96 11.47 -12.94
N ILE A 232 -9.25 12.75 -12.68
CA ILE A 232 -9.21 13.80 -13.70
C ILE A 232 -7.79 13.98 -14.25
N PHE A 233 -6.80 14.12 -13.38
CA PHE A 233 -5.39 14.21 -13.77
C PHE A 233 -4.96 12.98 -14.59
N LEU A 234 -5.26 11.76 -14.10
CA LEU A 234 -4.88 10.52 -14.78
C LEU A 234 -5.38 10.49 -16.23
N ASN A 235 -6.66 10.80 -16.44
CA ASN A 235 -7.28 10.77 -17.77
C ASN A 235 -6.70 11.85 -18.69
N LEU A 236 -6.51 13.07 -18.19
CA LEU A 236 -5.95 14.16 -18.99
C LEU A 236 -4.47 13.95 -19.33
N LEU A 237 -3.66 13.44 -18.40
CA LEU A 237 -2.25 13.13 -18.64
C LEU A 237 -2.10 12.03 -19.70
N ARG A 238 -2.94 11.00 -19.64
CA ARG A 238 -2.99 9.93 -20.66
C ARG A 238 -3.41 10.45 -22.03
N ARG A 239 -4.42 11.32 -22.07
CA ARG A 239 -4.91 11.94 -23.30
C ARG A 239 -3.85 12.82 -23.96
N ASN A 240 -3.01 13.47 -23.16
CA ASN A 240 -1.88 14.27 -23.63
C ASN A 240 -0.58 13.43 -23.75
N GLU A 241 -0.70 12.10 -23.74
CA GLU A 241 0.39 11.15 -24.00
C GLU A 241 1.64 11.34 -23.12
N LEU A 242 1.47 11.69 -21.84
CA LEU A 242 2.61 11.69 -20.92
C LEU A 242 3.13 10.25 -20.73
N ILE A 243 4.42 10.04 -21.00
CA ILE A 243 5.11 8.75 -20.89
C ILE A 243 6.14 8.79 -19.76
N CYS A 244 6.19 7.73 -18.98
CA CYS A 244 7.05 7.53 -17.83
C CYS A 244 8.19 6.54 -18.11
N PRO A 245 9.33 6.64 -17.41
CA PRO A 245 10.43 5.69 -17.54
C PRO A 245 10.30 4.48 -16.60
N GLY A 246 10.14 3.27 -17.14
CA GLY A 246 10.17 2.02 -16.37
C GLY A 246 8.98 1.75 -15.45
N TYR A 247 8.40 2.79 -14.84
CA TYR A 247 7.21 2.71 -14.00
C TYR A 247 5.94 3.15 -14.73
N HIS A 248 4.78 2.74 -14.23
CA HIS A 248 3.48 3.15 -14.78
C HIS A 248 2.47 3.57 -13.72
N HIS A 249 2.83 3.62 -12.43
CA HIS A 249 1.98 4.18 -11.39
C HIS A 249 2.64 5.44 -10.80
N LEU A 250 1.85 6.51 -10.67
CA LEU A 250 2.27 7.79 -10.11
C LEU A 250 1.59 8.00 -8.77
N TYR A 251 2.35 8.02 -7.68
CA TYR A 251 1.80 8.25 -6.35
C TYR A 251 2.25 9.60 -5.82
N ILE A 252 1.32 10.37 -5.26
CA ILE A 252 1.58 11.68 -4.67
C ILE A 252 1.47 11.55 -3.15
N GLN A 253 2.58 11.78 -2.45
CA GLN A 253 2.64 11.83 -0.99
C GLN A 253 2.40 13.28 -0.56
N VAL A 254 1.20 13.55 -0.06
CA VAL A 254 0.78 14.86 0.47
C VAL A 254 1.05 14.89 1.97
N VAL A 255 2.02 15.70 2.39
CA VAL A 255 2.62 15.65 3.73
C VAL A 255 2.77 17.05 4.33
N LYS A 256 2.94 17.14 5.64
CA LYS A 256 3.14 18.44 6.32
C LYS A 256 4.52 19.02 6.10
N THR A 257 5.53 18.15 5.93
CA THR A 257 6.92 18.56 5.70
C THR A 257 7.57 17.72 4.61
N PHE A 258 8.53 18.30 3.89
CA PHE A 258 9.24 17.58 2.84
C PHE A 258 10.02 16.37 3.39
N GLU A 259 10.58 16.49 4.60
CA GLU A 259 11.32 15.42 5.28
C GLU A 259 10.42 14.21 5.60
N GLU A 260 9.18 14.45 6.05
CA GLU A 260 8.17 13.41 6.21
C GLU A 260 7.85 12.74 4.87
N GLY A 261 7.73 13.52 3.80
CA GLY A 261 7.56 13.00 2.44
C GLY A 261 8.70 12.09 2.02
N LEU A 262 9.96 12.47 2.31
CA LEU A 262 11.13 11.65 2.00
C LEU A 262 11.08 10.29 2.72
N ARG A 263 10.73 10.28 4.01
CA ARG A 263 10.63 9.04 4.79
C ARG A 263 9.57 8.07 4.27
N ASN A 264 8.52 8.59 3.61
CA ASN A 264 7.40 7.80 3.10
C ASN A 264 7.45 7.54 1.57
N SER A 265 8.46 8.03 0.86
CA SER A 265 8.48 8.02 -0.62
C SER A 265 9.46 7.02 -1.25
N ILE A 266 10.09 6.15 -0.45
CA ILE A 266 10.91 5.06 -0.98
C ILE A 266 9.98 4.06 -1.67
N SER A 267 10.10 3.92 -3.00
CA SER A 267 9.41 2.87 -3.75
C SER A 267 9.97 1.52 -3.34
N ALA A 268 9.09 0.63 -2.88
CA ALA A 268 9.43 -0.77 -2.60
C ALA A 268 9.58 -1.59 -3.90
N GLU A 269 8.98 -1.11 -4.99
CA GLU A 269 8.90 -1.81 -6.26
C GLU A 269 9.16 -0.85 -7.43
N ASP A 270 9.66 -1.39 -8.55
CA ASP A 270 10.06 -0.59 -9.72
C ASP A 270 8.88 -0.11 -10.59
N TRP A 271 7.67 -0.64 -10.36
CA TRP A 271 6.50 -0.33 -11.19
C TRP A 271 5.78 0.98 -10.80
N TYR A 272 6.18 1.63 -9.70
CA TYR A 272 5.64 2.91 -9.24
C TYR A 272 6.73 3.89 -8.75
N THR A 273 6.39 5.18 -8.79
CA THR A 273 7.18 6.24 -8.17
C THR A 273 6.32 7.11 -7.26
N ASN A 274 6.97 7.75 -6.29
CA ASN A 274 6.38 8.77 -5.45
C ASN A 274 6.87 10.17 -5.85
N GLY A 275 5.95 11.13 -5.86
CA GLY A 275 6.21 12.57 -5.82
C GLY A 275 5.81 13.13 -4.47
N ILE A 276 6.53 14.13 -3.98
CA ILE A 276 6.27 14.75 -2.68
C ILE A 276 5.57 16.10 -2.89
N SER A 277 4.52 16.34 -2.10
CA SER A 277 3.83 17.61 -2.04
C SER A 277 3.68 18.06 -0.59
N VAL A 278 4.19 19.25 -0.26
CA VAL A 278 4.05 19.84 1.08
C VAL A 278 2.73 20.60 1.14
N PHE A 279 1.94 20.35 2.18
CA PHE A 279 0.55 20.77 2.25
C PHE A 279 0.17 21.33 3.62
N ASP A 280 -0.42 22.52 3.62
CA ASP A 280 -0.95 23.15 4.81
C ASP A 280 -2.40 22.70 5.06
N TYR A 281 -2.54 21.66 5.88
CA TYR A 281 -3.83 21.09 6.23
C TYR A 281 -4.70 22.03 7.09
N GLU A 282 -4.09 22.90 7.90
CA GLU A 282 -4.84 23.85 8.73
C GLU A 282 -5.43 24.99 7.88
N ALA A 283 -4.69 25.46 6.88
CA ALA A 283 -5.24 26.37 5.86
C ALA A 283 -6.36 25.70 5.07
N TYR A 284 -6.18 24.44 4.66
CA TYR A 284 -7.20 23.66 3.94
C TYR A 284 -8.51 23.54 4.70
N CYS A 285 -8.45 23.22 6.01
CA CYS A 285 -9.65 23.12 6.86
C CYS A 285 -10.44 24.43 7.00
N ARG A 286 -9.81 25.57 6.71
CA ARG A 286 -10.44 26.91 6.76
C ARG A 286 -11.02 27.36 5.42
N GLN A 287 -10.81 26.61 4.34
CA GLN A 287 -11.37 26.92 3.03
C GLN A 287 -12.81 26.41 2.89
N ASP A 288 -13.55 27.04 1.97
CA ASP A 288 -14.78 26.48 1.44
C ASP A 288 -14.48 25.30 0.48
N GLU A 289 -15.53 24.63 0.01
CA GLU A 289 -15.43 23.47 -0.87
C GLU A 289 -14.66 23.79 -2.19
N SER A 290 -14.85 24.99 -2.74
CA SER A 290 -14.11 25.44 -3.93
C SER A 290 -12.61 25.62 -3.64
N GLY A 291 -12.27 26.28 -2.54
CA GLY A 291 -10.91 26.51 -2.09
C GLY A 291 -10.18 25.21 -1.75
N LYS A 292 -10.87 24.27 -1.07
CA LYS A 292 -10.35 22.92 -0.80
C LYS A 292 -10.00 22.19 -2.10
N GLY A 293 -10.92 22.20 -3.07
CA GLY A 293 -10.67 21.60 -4.38
C GLY A 293 -9.43 22.17 -5.07
N LYS A 294 -9.29 23.51 -5.08
CA LYS A 294 -8.11 24.18 -5.64
C LYS A 294 -6.82 23.76 -4.94
N MET A 295 -6.81 23.73 -3.61
CA MET A 295 -5.61 23.31 -2.86
C MET A 295 -5.21 21.87 -3.20
N VAL A 296 -6.15 20.96 -3.38
CA VAL A 296 -5.85 19.57 -3.78
C VAL A 296 -5.32 19.48 -5.22
N VAL A 297 -5.84 20.28 -6.15
CA VAL A 297 -5.30 20.39 -7.51
C VAL A 297 -3.83 20.82 -7.47
N GLU A 298 -3.51 21.86 -6.69
CA GLU A 298 -2.13 22.31 -6.52
C GLU A 298 -1.24 21.24 -5.86
N ALA A 299 -1.78 20.50 -4.89
CA ALA A 299 -1.03 19.43 -4.23
C ALA A 299 -0.64 18.32 -5.22
N ILE A 300 -1.57 17.88 -6.08
CA ILE A 300 -1.30 16.88 -7.11
C ILE A 300 -0.31 17.42 -8.14
N ALA A 301 -0.50 18.65 -8.61
CA ALA A 301 0.40 19.29 -9.57
C ALA A 301 1.83 19.44 -9.02
N ALA A 302 1.99 19.83 -7.75
CA ALA A 302 3.29 19.93 -7.10
C ALA A 302 3.99 18.57 -7.01
N GLY A 303 3.27 17.51 -6.61
CA GLY A 303 3.83 16.16 -6.57
C GLY A 303 4.19 15.61 -7.95
N LEU A 304 3.39 15.90 -8.99
CA LEU A 304 3.72 15.54 -10.37
C LEU A 304 4.96 16.28 -10.87
N ASN A 305 5.09 17.58 -10.54
CA ASN A 305 6.28 18.36 -10.88
C ASN A 305 7.53 17.87 -10.14
N ASP A 306 7.39 17.40 -8.90
CA ASP A 306 8.48 16.75 -8.17
C ASP A 306 9.00 15.52 -8.93
N ILE A 307 8.10 14.63 -9.38
CA ILE A 307 8.47 13.47 -10.21
C ILE A 307 9.10 13.94 -11.53
N ALA A 308 8.50 14.93 -12.19
CA ALA A 308 8.97 15.43 -13.47
C ALA A 308 10.38 16.02 -13.40
N MET A 309 10.69 16.71 -12.30
CA MET A 309 12.03 17.24 -12.04
C MET A 309 13.06 16.13 -11.85
N LEU A 310 12.70 15.04 -11.14
CA LEU A 310 13.62 13.92 -10.90
C LEU A 310 13.87 13.10 -12.16
N ASP A 311 12.82 12.79 -12.92
CA ASP A 311 12.88 11.85 -14.05
C ASP A 311 12.85 12.55 -15.42
N LYS A 312 12.97 13.88 -15.43
CA LYS A 312 12.96 14.72 -16.64
C LYS A 312 11.72 14.48 -17.51
N LEU A 313 10.54 14.39 -16.89
CA LEU A 313 9.26 14.25 -17.62
C LEU A 313 8.87 15.56 -18.31
N ASP A 314 7.93 15.49 -19.26
CA ASP A 314 7.42 16.67 -19.95
C ASP A 314 6.56 17.54 -19.02
N THR A 315 7.18 18.58 -18.46
CA THR A 315 6.53 19.56 -17.58
C THR A 315 5.53 20.44 -18.33
N THR A 316 5.63 20.57 -19.65
CA THR A 316 4.67 21.32 -20.47
C THR A 316 3.33 20.62 -20.48
N VAL A 317 3.32 19.29 -20.60
CA VAL A 317 2.09 18.47 -20.51
C VAL A 317 1.45 18.60 -19.14
N ILE A 318 2.24 18.50 -18.05
CA ILE A 318 1.72 18.62 -16.67
C ILE A 318 1.12 20.02 -16.45
N LYS A 319 1.81 21.07 -16.89
CA LYS A 319 1.33 22.45 -16.77
C LYS A 319 0.03 22.66 -17.55
N LYS A 320 -0.05 22.17 -18.78
CA LYS A 320 -1.26 22.25 -19.62
C LYS A 320 -2.45 21.56 -18.96
N VAL A 321 -2.26 20.34 -18.47
CA VAL A 321 -3.31 19.58 -17.77
C VAL A 321 -3.75 20.30 -16.50
N THR A 322 -2.80 20.81 -15.71
CA THR A 322 -3.12 21.56 -14.48
C THR A 322 -3.96 22.79 -14.79
N GLU A 323 -3.63 23.53 -15.85
CA GLU A 323 -4.40 24.71 -16.26
C GLU A 323 -5.81 24.37 -16.75
N GLU A 324 -5.97 23.29 -17.52
CA GLU A 324 -7.29 22.78 -17.94
C GLU A 324 -8.18 22.45 -16.71
N ILE A 325 -7.60 21.80 -15.70
CA ILE A 325 -8.30 21.46 -14.45
C ILE A 325 -8.61 22.70 -13.62
N ARG A 326 -7.73 23.71 -13.57
CA ARG A 326 -8.02 24.97 -12.86
C ARG A 326 -9.23 25.71 -13.45
N GLN A 327 -9.39 25.63 -14.77
CA GLN A 327 -10.48 26.31 -15.48
C GLN A 327 -11.82 25.59 -15.31
N THR A 328 -11.82 24.25 -15.32
CA THR A 328 -13.04 23.45 -15.38
C THR A 328 -13.37 22.73 -14.06
N GLY A 329 -12.39 22.51 -13.20
CA GLY A 329 -12.55 21.87 -11.89
C GLY A 329 -13.19 20.49 -12.01
N LEU A 330 -14.15 20.20 -11.14
CA LEU A 330 -14.93 18.95 -11.17
C LEU A 330 -15.87 18.84 -12.38
N GLU A 331 -16.06 19.91 -13.16
CA GLU A 331 -16.81 19.88 -14.41
C GLU A 331 -15.94 19.45 -15.60
N THR A 332 -14.70 19.00 -15.36
CA THR A 332 -13.87 18.39 -16.39
C THR A 332 -14.53 17.12 -16.93
N GLU A 333 -14.97 17.16 -18.19
CA GLU A 333 -15.57 16.02 -18.86
C GLU A 333 -14.53 15.03 -19.39
N LEU A 334 -14.51 13.83 -18.80
CA LEU A 334 -13.57 12.76 -19.11
C LEU A 334 -14.12 11.86 -20.20
N VAL A 335 -13.26 11.42 -21.12
CA VAL A 335 -13.65 10.53 -22.23
C VAL A 335 -13.38 9.09 -21.83
N PHE A 336 -14.46 8.32 -21.68
CA PHE A 336 -14.35 6.89 -21.46
C PHE A 336 -14.05 6.14 -22.76
N ASN A 337 -14.80 6.43 -23.82
CA ASN A 337 -14.64 5.76 -25.11
C ASN A 337 -15.15 6.62 -26.27
N LYS A 338 -14.65 6.36 -27.48
CA LYS A 338 -15.12 6.96 -28.72
C LYS A 338 -15.32 5.85 -29.75
N ILE A 339 -16.53 5.75 -30.30
CA ILE A 339 -16.92 4.74 -31.27
C ILE A 339 -17.47 5.44 -32.50
N GLU A 340 -17.09 4.97 -33.67
CA GLU A 340 -17.52 5.53 -34.93
C GLU A 340 -18.16 4.48 -35.83
N SER A 341 -19.20 4.90 -36.55
CA SER A 341 -19.77 4.18 -37.70
C SER A 341 -19.62 5.05 -38.96
N SER A 342 -20.14 4.57 -40.08
CA SER A 342 -20.17 5.35 -41.32
C SER A 342 -20.99 6.64 -41.19
N ARG A 343 -22.06 6.62 -40.37
CA ARG A 343 -22.99 7.76 -40.24
C ARG A 343 -22.86 8.53 -38.92
N HIS A 344 -22.43 7.88 -37.84
CA HIS A 344 -22.45 8.49 -36.51
C HIS A 344 -21.11 8.40 -35.79
N THR A 345 -20.84 9.39 -34.93
CA THR A 345 -19.80 9.36 -33.91
C THR A 345 -20.46 9.35 -32.54
N LEU A 346 -20.17 8.34 -31.72
CA LEU A 346 -20.57 8.26 -30.32
C LEU A 346 -19.36 8.51 -29.44
N ARG A 347 -19.42 9.54 -28.60
CA ARG A 347 -18.46 9.78 -27.52
C ARG A 347 -19.15 9.49 -26.19
N ILE A 348 -18.52 8.64 -25.38
CA ILE A 348 -18.99 8.30 -24.04
C ILE A 348 -18.11 9.06 -23.06
N THR A 349 -18.75 9.84 -22.21
CA THR A 349 -18.06 10.72 -21.26
C THR A 349 -18.64 10.62 -19.87
N TYR A 350 -17.91 11.12 -18.88
CA TYR A 350 -18.37 11.18 -17.50
C TYR A 350 -17.71 12.35 -16.75
N LEU A 351 -18.31 12.74 -15.63
CA LEU A 351 -17.72 13.67 -14.67
C LEU A 351 -17.28 12.90 -13.44
N SER A 352 -16.04 13.11 -13.00
CA SER A 352 -15.52 12.46 -11.80
C SER A 352 -16.26 12.98 -10.56
N ARG A 353 -16.76 12.06 -9.73
CA ARG A 353 -17.48 12.35 -8.48
C ARG A 353 -16.98 11.46 -7.35
N SER A 354 -17.47 11.69 -6.13
CA SER A 354 -17.12 10.86 -4.98
C SER A 354 -17.74 9.46 -5.12
N MET A 355 -17.35 8.53 -4.25
CA MET A 355 -17.97 7.20 -4.20
C MET A 355 -19.44 7.27 -3.75
N GLU A 356 -19.84 8.31 -3.04
CA GLU A 356 -21.23 8.47 -2.57
C GLU A 356 -22.15 9.07 -3.64
N GLU A 357 -21.63 9.96 -4.49
CA GLU A 357 -22.45 10.67 -5.48
C GLU A 357 -22.61 9.93 -6.81
N GLU A 358 -21.72 8.98 -7.10
CA GLU A 358 -21.53 8.33 -8.40
C GLU A 358 -21.28 9.31 -9.57
N CYS A 359 -20.55 8.86 -10.58
CA CYS A 359 -20.20 9.69 -11.73
C CYS A 359 -21.35 9.72 -12.73
N PRO A 360 -21.91 10.90 -13.11
CA PRO A 360 -22.86 10.96 -14.20
C PRO A 360 -22.17 10.64 -15.52
N ILE A 361 -22.80 9.77 -16.31
CA ILE A 361 -22.28 9.28 -17.59
C ILE A 361 -23.16 9.78 -18.72
N PHE A 362 -22.53 10.25 -19.79
CA PHE A 362 -23.21 10.84 -20.93
C PHE A 362 -22.85 10.14 -22.24
N PHE A 363 -23.83 10.13 -23.13
CA PHE A 363 -23.63 9.89 -24.55
C PHE A 363 -23.69 11.22 -25.28
N GLN A 364 -22.63 11.54 -26.01
CA GLN A 364 -22.62 12.60 -27.01
C GLN A 364 -22.61 11.94 -28.40
N LEU A 365 -23.74 12.01 -29.08
CA LEU A 365 -23.93 11.43 -30.41
C LEU A 365 -23.93 12.54 -31.46
N THR A 366 -23.18 12.36 -32.54
CA THR A 366 -23.10 13.29 -33.67
C THR A 366 -23.38 12.55 -34.97
N ASP A 367 -24.33 13.03 -35.78
CA ASP A 367 -24.52 12.60 -37.17
C ASP A 367 -23.48 13.30 -38.05
N LYS A 368 -22.68 12.50 -38.78
CA LYS A 368 -21.56 12.97 -39.59
C LYS A 368 -22.00 13.72 -40.85
N GLN A 369 -23.21 13.48 -41.34
CA GLN A 369 -23.75 14.12 -42.55
C GLN A 369 -24.37 15.47 -42.23
N THR A 370 -25.19 15.53 -41.18
CA THR A 370 -25.89 16.77 -40.79
C THR A 370 -25.09 17.63 -39.83
N SER A 371 -24.02 17.08 -39.23
CA SER A 371 -23.27 17.67 -38.11
C SER A 371 -24.13 17.96 -36.87
N GLN A 372 -25.36 17.44 -36.82
CA GLN A 372 -26.22 17.57 -35.66
C GLN A 372 -25.67 16.71 -34.52
N SER A 373 -25.61 17.28 -33.32
CA SER A 373 -25.13 16.59 -32.13
C SER A 373 -26.10 16.78 -30.97
N ASN A 374 -26.30 15.74 -30.19
CA ASN A 374 -27.01 15.83 -28.91
C ASN A 374 -26.22 15.12 -27.80
N LYS A 375 -26.45 15.52 -26.56
CA LYS A 375 -25.86 14.95 -25.35
C LYS A 375 -26.95 14.56 -24.37
N ILE A 376 -26.97 13.31 -23.94
CA ILE A 376 -27.91 12.80 -22.94
C ILE A 376 -27.17 12.08 -21.82
N GLN A 377 -27.71 12.14 -20.60
CA GLN A 377 -27.22 11.34 -19.48
C GLN A 377 -27.84 9.93 -19.56
N ILE A 378 -27.01 8.90 -19.49
CA ILE A 378 -27.45 7.50 -19.58
C ILE A 378 -27.49 6.78 -18.23
N GLY A 379 -26.93 7.42 -17.19
CA GLY A 379 -27.02 6.95 -15.80
C GLY A 379 -25.83 7.43 -14.98
N ARG A 380 -25.60 6.76 -13.85
CA ARG A 380 -24.53 7.06 -12.89
C ARG A 380 -23.84 5.77 -12.44
N ALA A 381 -22.54 5.83 -12.19
CA ALA A 381 -21.78 4.72 -11.60
C ALA A 381 -20.47 5.22 -10.97
N ASP A 382 -19.90 4.48 -10.03
CA ASP A 382 -18.55 4.78 -9.51
C ASP A 382 -17.49 4.66 -10.60
N ASN A 383 -16.37 5.40 -10.50
CA ASN A 383 -15.26 5.33 -11.48
C ASN A 383 -14.82 3.88 -11.76
N SER A 384 -14.72 3.04 -10.73
CA SER A 384 -14.34 1.63 -10.84
C SER A 384 -15.42 0.77 -11.52
N GLN A 385 -16.70 1.14 -11.41
CA GLN A 385 -17.82 0.44 -12.02
C GLN A 385 -17.95 0.75 -13.52
N ILE A 386 -17.57 1.95 -13.98
CA ILE A 386 -17.75 2.38 -15.39
C ILE A 386 -17.14 1.35 -16.36
N TYR A 387 -15.92 0.86 -16.07
CA TYR A 387 -15.23 -0.13 -16.90
C TYR A 387 -15.98 -1.46 -17.01
N PHE A 388 -16.57 -1.93 -15.90
CA PHE A 388 -17.38 -3.14 -15.91
C PHE A 388 -18.75 -2.91 -16.56
N TRP A 389 -19.35 -1.74 -16.34
CA TRP A 389 -20.71 -1.45 -16.78
C TRP A 389 -20.78 -1.22 -18.29
N LEU A 390 -19.80 -0.52 -18.84
CA LEU A 390 -19.71 -0.15 -20.25
C LEU A 390 -18.71 -1.01 -21.04
N GLN A 391 -18.52 -2.26 -20.60
CA GLN A 391 -17.52 -3.20 -21.13
C GLN A 391 -17.60 -3.39 -22.65
N LYS A 392 -18.82 -3.53 -23.19
CA LYS A 392 -19.05 -3.66 -24.64
C LYS A 392 -20.12 -2.68 -25.08
N VAL A 393 -19.71 -1.70 -25.88
CA VAL A 393 -20.63 -0.76 -26.53
C VAL A 393 -20.59 -0.95 -28.03
N THR A 394 -21.76 -1.12 -28.66
CA THR A 394 -21.90 -1.33 -30.10
C THR A 394 -22.76 -0.20 -30.68
N LEU A 395 -22.24 0.46 -31.71
CA LEU A 395 -22.93 1.50 -32.47
C LEU A 395 -23.34 0.95 -33.83
N THR A 396 -24.62 1.03 -34.15
CA THR A 396 -25.19 0.62 -35.45
C THR A 396 -25.82 1.84 -36.15
N LYS A 397 -26.48 1.63 -37.29
CA LYS A 397 -27.14 2.72 -38.02
C LYS A 397 -28.33 3.33 -37.27
N ASP A 398 -28.98 2.55 -36.42
CA ASP A 398 -30.28 2.86 -35.80
C ASP A 398 -30.21 2.86 -34.27
N LYS A 399 -29.21 2.21 -33.67
CA LYS A 399 -29.13 2.06 -32.21
C LYS A 399 -27.73 1.95 -31.63
N ILE A 400 -27.67 2.20 -30.32
CA ILE A 400 -26.53 1.96 -29.45
C ILE A 400 -26.91 0.85 -28.47
N LYS A 401 -26.05 -0.17 -28.34
CA LYS A 401 -26.21 -1.27 -27.38
C LYS A 401 -25.06 -1.29 -26.40
N ILE A 402 -25.37 -1.43 -25.12
CA ILE A 402 -24.39 -1.62 -24.04
C ILE A 402 -24.60 -2.99 -23.42
N ARG A 403 -23.50 -3.71 -23.20
CA ARG A 403 -23.48 -4.93 -22.38
C ARG A 403 -22.34 -4.83 -21.36
N SER A 404 -22.70 -5.05 -20.10
CA SER A 404 -21.77 -5.10 -18.97
C SER A 404 -20.94 -6.39 -18.94
N SER A 405 -19.86 -6.40 -18.15
CA SER A 405 -19.04 -7.57 -17.89
C SER A 405 -19.83 -8.68 -17.18
N SER A 406 -19.63 -9.92 -17.62
CA SER A 406 -20.23 -11.13 -17.04
C SER A 406 -19.33 -11.82 -16.01
N SER A 407 -18.24 -11.18 -15.59
CA SER A 407 -17.32 -11.73 -14.58
C SER A 407 -17.98 -11.81 -13.19
N VAL A 408 -17.52 -12.74 -12.34
CA VAL A 408 -17.98 -12.87 -10.95
C VAL A 408 -17.79 -11.55 -10.20
N THR A 409 -16.65 -10.88 -10.38
CA THR A 409 -16.38 -9.57 -9.79
C THR A 409 -17.42 -8.54 -10.26
N ALA A 410 -17.69 -8.43 -11.56
CA ALA A 410 -18.72 -7.53 -12.06
C ALA A 410 -20.13 -7.87 -11.53
N ASN A 411 -20.42 -9.14 -11.21
CA ASN A 411 -21.69 -9.53 -10.58
C ASN A 411 -21.85 -8.92 -9.18
N VAL A 412 -20.78 -8.85 -8.40
CA VAL A 412 -20.76 -8.22 -7.09
C VAL A 412 -20.84 -6.70 -7.21
N TRP A 413 -20.01 -6.11 -8.07
CA TRP A 413 -19.82 -4.64 -8.12
C TRP A 413 -20.95 -3.89 -8.85
N LEU A 414 -21.70 -4.55 -9.74
CA LEU A 414 -22.78 -3.94 -10.54
C LEU A 414 -24.17 -4.47 -10.13
N LYS A 415 -24.35 -4.86 -8.86
CA LYS A 415 -25.57 -5.55 -8.40
C LYS A 415 -26.86 -4.79 -8.76
N ASP A 416 -26.82 -3.46 -8.65
CA ASP A 416 -27.98 -2.59 -8.85
C ASP A 416 -27.95 -1.84 -10.21
N LYS A 417 -27.06 -2.23 -11.13
CA LYS A 417 -26.92 -1.60 -12.46
C LYS A 417 -27.53 -2.49 -13.55
N PRO A 418 -28.18 -1.90 -14.58
CA PRO A 418 -28.71 -2.68 -15.70
C PRO A 418 -27.57 -3.34 -16.46
N ARG A 419 -27.72 -4.64 -16.76
CA ARG A 419 -26.68 -5.44 -17.43
C ARG A 419 -26.62 -5.23 -18.93
N GLU A 420 -27.76 -4.85 -19.52
CA GLU A 420 -27.91 -4.51 -20.93
C GLU A 420 -28.75 -3.23 -21.05
N MET A 421 -28.38 -2.37 -21.99
CA MET A 421 -29.13 -1.17 -22.33
C MET A 421 -29.17 -1.00 -23.85
N GLU A 422 -30.29 -0.52 -24.39
CA GLU A 422 -30.45 -0.20 -25.81
C GLU A 422 -31.04 1.21 -25.95
N PHE A 423 -30.43 2.03 -26.80
CA PHE A 423 -30.86 3.40 -27.11
C PHE A 423 -31.07 3.53 -28.61
N ARG A 424 -32.20 4.09 -29.05
CA ARG A 424 -32.44 4.38 -30.46
C ARG A 424 -31.82 5.72 -30.82
N ILE A 425 -31.14 5.79 -31.95
CA ILE A 425 -30.46 7.01 -32.41
C ILE A 425 -31.47 8.12 -32.74
N ALA A 426 -32.64 7.76 -33.29
CA ALA A 426 -33.68 8.72 -33.62
C ALA A 426 -34.16 9.51 -32.39
N ASP A 427 -34.31 8.84 -31.25
CA ASP A 427 -34.75 9.44 -29.98
C ASP A 427 -33.68 10.35 -29.37
N MET A 428 -32.43 10.20 -29.81
CA MET A 428 -31.31 10.98 -29.31
C MET A 428 -30.99 12.20 -30.18
N LEU A 429 -31.30 12.18 -31.48
CA LEU A 429 -30.99 13.30 -32.39
C LEU A 429 -32.19 14.23 -32.66
N THR A 430 -33.27 14.09 -31.90
CA THR A 430 -34.40 15.02 -31.89
C THR A 430 -34.10 16.36 -31.24
#